data_AF-A0A958FJB3-F1
#
_entry.id   AF-A0A958FJB3-F1
#
_cell.length_a   1.000
_cell.length_b   1.000
_cell.length_c   1.000
_cell.angle_alpha   90.00
_cell.angle_beta   90.00
_cell.angle_gamma   90.00
#
_symmetry.space_group_name_H-M   'P 1'
#
loop_
_entity.id
_entity.type
_entity.pdbx_description
1 polymer ?
#
loop_
_entity_poly.entity_id
_entity_poly.type
_entity_poly.pdbx_seq_one_letter_code
_entity_poly.pdbx_strand_id
1 'polypeptide(L)'
;MTQQEELRKILQYARNHTILNLAGKGLFELPPEIGQLQQLTRLNLKQNHLDTLPPEIGQLKNLRELWLDGNKLSTLPEEIGQLKQLRWLSLNDNQINELPESLAGLETLEILELNGNQLPHPAENQTRKPAELIDFILQNQERRRINTVKLLVLGEPGAGKTSLIRRLVERRFDPDEPSSSGITVQRWPVQVAQKRIQINLWDFGPEVVRRGISHLFLSERSFYLMVWDAGRDKDPEKLENWLKLIQFFGGNSPLIIVLNKTDLLRAEIDRKGLQQRYPNIRAFVNASALDDNGIAELRSVLKNALPDLENMKTRWEPGWLNVKTRLELLKRHFIGMQEYEALCDKEDIDKAGQKDLLQWLHDLGTVTHFQGDIRLHNTIVLRPEWISEAIGKILDANPPAKNRAVLSAADLSWILSGDHFYPRTQYLYLIHLMKSFELCFDLEDNSDREYLVPQWLPARPEADNPSYRQALAFQYHYRFLPGDIIPKLIAKMFPFIVGNAYWQNGFVVSDPFNQALVETREQPPGVSIYVGGRSTTRRDFLARIRGYFDYIHALFPGLEVQERVPLPDQPDVSIDYRHLLTLEEKGIEQFIPEGRELPLAVAP
;
A
#
# COMPACT_ATOMS: atom_id res chain seq x y z
N MET A 1 12.21 -38.37 -36.94
CA MET A 1 11.16 -37.39 -37.29
C MET A 1 10.41 -37.15 -36.00
N THR A 2 10.39 -35.92 -35.51
CA THR A 2 9.67 -35.62 -34.26
C THR A 2 8.16 -35.75 -34.52
N GLN A 3 7.37 -36.07 -33.48
CA GLN A 3 5.91 -36.17 -33.57
C GLN A 3 5.28 -34.89 -34.15
N GLN A 4 5.88 -33.72 -33.90
CA GLN A 4 5.52 -32.44 -34.50
C GLN A 4 5.79 -32.35 -36.01
N GLU A 5 6.93 -32.84 -36.49
CA GLU A 5 7.25 -32.86 -37.92
C GLU A 5 6.28 -33.76 -38.69
N GLU A 6 5.90 -34.89 -38.09
CA GLU A 6 4.90 -35.79 -38.65
C GLU A 6 3.51 -35.15 -38.70
N LEU A 7 3.11 -34.47 -37.61
CA LEU A 7 1.86 -33.72 -37.56
C LEU A 7 1.83 -32.61 -38.61
N ARG A 8 2.90 -31.82 -38.77
CA ARG A 8 2.98 -30.78 -39.82
C ARG A 8 2.82 -31.35 -41.22
N LYS A 9 3.41 -32.53 -41.50
CA LYS A 9 3.21 -33.23 -42.77
C LYS A 9 1.75 -33.63 -42.95
N ILE A 10 1.11 -34.23 -41.94
CA ILE A 10 -0.32 -34.59 -41.99
C ILE A 10 -1.17 -33.35 -42.30
N LEU A 11 -0.92 -32.23 -41.64
CA LEU A 11 -1.64 -30.97 -41.88
C LEU A 11 -1.42 -30.45 -43.30
N GLN A 12 -0.21 -30.57 -43.85
CA GLN A 12 0.07 -30.18 -45.24
C GLN A 12 -0.77 -30.98 -46.24
N TYR A 13 -0.95 -32.29 -46.03
CA TYR A 13 -1.81 -33.15 -46.86
C TYR A 13 -3.31 -32.91 -46.60
N ALA A 14 -3.68 -32.47 -45.39
CA ALA A 14 -5.07 -32.25 -45.00
C ALA A 14 -5.69 -30.96 -45.57
N ARG A 15 -4.93 -30.09 -46.25
CA ARG A 15 -5.42 -28.77 -46.74
C ARG A 15 -6.70 -28.82 -47.58
N ASN A 16 -6.90 -29.90 -48.34
CA ASN A 16 -8.07 -30.10 -49.19
C ASN A 16 -9.11 -31.07 -48.60
N HIS A 17 -8.91 -31.52 -47.36
CA HIS A 17 -9.81 -32.45 -46.69
C HIS A 17 -10.85 -31.69 -45.87
N THR A 18 -12.05 -32.26 -45.83
CA THR A 18 -13.16 -31.75 -45.01
C THR A 18 -13.21 -32.40 -43.63
N ILE A 19 -12.57 -33.56 -43.45
CA ILE A 19 -12.53 -34.30 -42.20
C ILE A 19 -11.08 -34.62 -41.86
N LEU A 20 -10.68 -34.32 -40.62
CA LEU A 20 -9.37 -34.66 -40.09
C LEU A 20 -9.53 -35.36 -38.73
N ASN A 21 -8.99 -36.57 -38.62
CA ASN A 21 -8.99 -37.34 -37.38
C ASN A 21 -7.57 -37.52 -36.85
N LEU A 22 -7.32 -36.90 -35.70
CA LEU A 22 -6.07 -36.92 -34.94
C LEU A 22 -6.30 -37.48 -33.52
N ALA A 23 -7.37 -38.24 -33.30
CA ALA A 23 -7.65 -38.83 -32.00
C ALA A 23 -6.60 -39.88 -31.60
N GLY A 24 -6.25 -39.94 -30.31
CA GLY A 24 -5.36 -40.98 -29.77
C GLY A 24 -3.92 -40.91 -30.29
N LYS A 25 -3.45 -39.73 -30.71
CA LYS A 25 -2.12 -39.54 -31.30
C LYS A 25 -1.05 -39.13 -30.28
N GLY A 26 -1.43 -38.95 -29.01
CA GLY A 26 -0.53 -38.54 -27.93
C GLY A 26 0.01 -37.12 -28.11
N LEU A 27 -0.77 -36.23 -28.73
CA LEU A 27 -0.35 -34.84 -29.02
C LEU A 27 -0.36 -33.99 -27.75
N PHE A 28 0.70 -33.21 -27.52
CA PHE A 28 0.79 -32.24 -26.42
C PHE A 28 0.40 -30.82 -26.85
N GLU A 29 0.55 -30.51 -28.14
CA GLU A 29 0.17 -29.23 -28.72
C GLU A 29 -0.29 -29.41 -30.17
N LEU A 30 -1.05 -28.42 -30.67
CA LEU A 30 -1.38 -28.28 -32.08
C LEU A 30 -0.59 -27.13 -32.68
N PRO A 31 0.04 -27.34 -33.84
CA PRO A 31 0.84 -26.29 -34.45
C PRO A 31 -0.09 -25.27 -35.14
N PRO A 32 0.28 -23.97 -35.21
CA PRO A 32 -0.54 -22.90 -35.79
C PRO A 32 -1.05 -23.17 -37.21
N GLU A 33 -0.33 -24.00 -37.97
CA GLU A 33 -0.66 -24.41 -39.34
C GLU A 33 -2.02 -25.13 -39.43
N ILE A 34 -2.61 -25.59 -38.32
CA ILE A 34 -3.99 -26.07 -38.28
C ILE A 34 -4.97 -25.03 -38.85
N GLY A 35 -4.74 -23.73 -38.63
CA GLY A 35 -5.57 -22.65 -39.16
C GLY A 35 -5.58 -22.55 -40.69
N GLN A 36 -4.64 -23.22 -41.38
CA GLN A 36 -4.58 -23.22 -42.85
C GLN A 36 -5.57 -24.21 -43.48
N LEU A 37 -6.22 -25.08 -42.71
CA LEU A 37 -7.16 -26.09 -43.21
C LEU A 37 -8.56 -25.50 -43.48
N GLN A 38 -8.63 -24.50 -44.36
CA GLN A 38 -9.83 -23.68 -44.60
C GLN A 38 -11.05 -24.48 -45.09
N GLN A 39 -10.86 -25.69 -45.63
CA GLN A 39 -11.95 -26.58 -46.09
C GLN A 39 -12.50 -27.50 -45.00
N LEU A 40 -11.90 -27.50 -43.80
CA LEU A 40 -12.22 -28.46 -42.76
C LEU A 40 -13.61 -28.18 -42.17
N THR A 41 -14.44 -29.21 -42.13
CA THR A 41 -15.78 -29.20 -41.52
C THR A 41 -15.86 -30.05 -40.26
N ARG A 42 -14.99 -31.05 -40.11
CA ARG A 42 -14.92 -31.91 -38.92
C ARG A 42 -13.48 -32.13 -38.46
N LEU A 43 -13.21 -31.88 -37.17
CA LEU A 43 -11.91 -32.07 -36.56
C LEU A 43 -12.05 -32.91 -35.29
N ASN A 44 -11.43 -34.10 -35.29
CA ASN A 44 -11.40 -35.00 -34.14
C ASN A 44 -10.00 -34.99 -33.49
N LEU A 45 -9.93 -34.56 -32.24
CA LEU A 45 -8.73 -34.44 -31.42
C LEU A 45 -8.86 -35.17 -30.07
N LYS A 46 -9.83 -36.08 -29.94
CA LYS A 46 -10.10 -36.81 -28.70
C LYS A 46 -8.87 -37.60 -28.21
N GLN A 47 -8.76 -37.81 -26.91
CA GLN A 47 -7.77 -38.71 -26.29
C GLN A 47 -6.32 -38.32 -26.64
N ASN A 48 -5.98 -37.06 -26.42
CA ASN A 48 -4.61 -36.53 -26.54
C ASN A 48 -4.17 -35.92 -25.19
N HIS A 49 -3.06 -35.19 -25.19
CA HIS A 49 -2.52 -34.50 -24.01
C HIS A 49 -2.44 -32.99 -24.25
N LEU A 50 -3.41 -32.43 -24.99
CA LEU A 50 -3.43 -31.01 -25.29
C LEU A 50 -3.75 -30.23 -24.01
N ASP A 51 -2.83 -29.35 -23.63
CA ASP A 51 -3.01 -28.44 -22.49
C ASP A 51 -3.63 -27.09 -22.93
N THR A 52 -3.44 -26.72 -24.21
CA THR A 52 -4.02 -25.51 -24.85
C THR A 52 -4.38 -25.76 -26.32
N LEU A 53 -5.13 -24.83 -26.92
CA LEU A 53 -5.33 -24.77 -28.38
C LEU A 53 -4.70 -23.49 -28.94
N PRO A 54 -4.09 -23.55 -30.14
CA PRO A 54 -3.58 -22.35 -30.80
C PRO A 54 -4.74 -21.41 -31.19
N PRO A 55 -4.59 -20.07 -31.05
CA PRO A 55 -5.57 -19.08 -31.51
C PRO A 55 -6.02 -19.28 -32.97
N GLU A 56 -5.14 -19.81 -33.81
CA GLU A 56 -5.38 -20.12 -35.23
C GLU A 56 -6.51 -21.12 -35.45
N ILE A 57 -6.96 -21.86 -34.42
CA ILE A 57 -8.15 -22.70 -34.51
C ILE A 57 -9.37 -21.89 -34.98
N GLY A 58 -9.48 -20.61 -34.58
CA GLY A 58 -10.54 -19.71 -35.00
C GLY A 58 -10.55 -19.37 -36.50
N GLN A 59 -9.49 -19.71 -37.23
CA GLN A 59 -9.40 -19.50 -38.68
C GLN A 59 -10.19 -20.56 -39.48
N LEU A 60 -10.62 -21.66 -38.86
CA LEU A 60 -11.38 -22.74 -39.51
C LEU A 60 -12.86 -22.37 -39.72
N LYS A 61 -13.14 -21.35 -40.54
CA LYS A 61 -14.48 -20.74 -40.68
C LYS A 61 -15.59 -21.70 -41.14
N ASN A 62 -15.22 -22.84 -41.74
CA ASN A 62 -16.14 -23.87 -42.21
C ASN A 62 -16.36 -25.02 -41.21
N LEU A 63 -15.71 -24.98 -40.04
CA LEU A 63 -15.78 -26.06 -39.06
C LEU A 63 -17.17 -26.16 -38.45
N ARG A 64 -17.72 -27.38 -38.45
CA ARG A 64 -19.05 -27.71 -37.93
C ARG A 64 -19.00 -28.63 -36.72
N GLU A 65 -18.01 -29.52 -36.66
CA GLU A 65 -17.86 -30.48 -35.56
C GLU A 65 -16.41 -30.44 -35.06
N LEU A 66 -16.25 -30.17 -33.75
CA LEU A 66 -14.98 -30.14 -33.05
C LEU A 66 -15.06 -31.03 -31.82
N TRP A 67 -14.23 -32.08 -31.79
CA TRP A 67 -14.17 -33.02 -30.68
C TRP A 67 -12.82 -32.98 -29.97
N LEU A 68 -12.84 -32.72 -28.67
CA LEU A 68 -11.67 -32.49 -27.82
C LEU A 68 -11.72 -33.31 -26.53
N ASP A 69 -12.61 -34.31 -26.43
CA ASP A 69 -12.76 -35.13 -25.23
C ASP A 69 -11.47 -35.81 -24.77
N GLY A 70 -11.25 -35.91 -23.46
CA GLY A 70 -10.10 -36.63 -22.91
C GLY A 70 -8.77 -35.95 -23.24
N ASN A 71 -8.67 -34.65 -22.98
CA ASN A 71 -7.45 -33.85 -23.07
C ASN A 71 -7.15 -33.22 -21.69
N LYS A 72 -6.24 -32.25 -21.62
CA LYS A 72 -5.86 -31.54 -20.39
C LYS A 72 -6.12 -30.04 -20.50
N LEU A 73 -7.07 -29.65 -21.35
CA LEU A 73 -7.38 -28.23 -21.59
C LEU A 73 -7.88 -27.60 -20.29
N SER A 74 -7.22 -26.54 -19.83
CA SER A 74 -7.68 -25.73 -18.71
C SER A 74 -8.50 -24.51 -19.15
N THR A 75 -8.28 -24.04 -20.38
CA THR A 75 -8.94 -22.88 -21.00
C THR A 75 -9.14 -23.11 -22.50
N LEU A 76 -9.93 -22.25 -23.15
CA LEU A 76 -10.07 -22.18 -24.61
C LEU A 76 -9.68 -20.78 -25.10
N PRO A 77 -9.06 -20.65 -26.29
CA PRO A 77 -8.76 -19.35 -26.87
C PRO A 77 -10.04 -18.57 -27.19
N GLU A 78 -10.02 -17.25 -27.04
CA GLU A 78 -11.14 -16.37 -27.42
C GLU A 78 -11.49 -16.48 -28.92
N GLU A 79 -10.54 -16.92 -29.74
CA GLU A 79 -10.75 -17.13 -31.17
C GLU A 79 -11.73 -18.28 -31.48
N ILE A 80 -12.05 -19.16 -30.51
CA ILE A 80 -13.03 -20.23 -30.73
C ILE A 80 -14.41 -19.66 -31.07
N GLY A 81 -14.77 -18.48 -30.55
CA GLY A 81 -16.02 -17.80 -30.88
C GLY A 81 -16.10 -17.28 -32.33
N GLN A 82 -15.01 -17.39 -33.10
CA GLN A 82 -15.00 -17.06 -34.53
C GLN A 82 -15.52 -18.20 -35.41
N LEU A 83 -15.74 -19.39 -34.87
CA LEU A 83 -16.24 -20.57 -35.59
C LEU A 83 -17.76 -20.50 -35.78
N LYS A 84 -18.24 -19.50 -36.52
CA LYS A 84 -19.68 -19.19 -36.68
C LYS A 84 -20.54 -20.27 -37.35
N GLN A 85 -19.94 -21.36 -37.84
CA GLN A 85 -20.65 -22.52 -38.40
C GLN A 85 -20.63 -23.75 -37.47
N LEU A 86 -20.03 -23.64 -36.29
CA LEU A 86 -19.88 -24.76 -35.36
C LEU A 86 -21.25 -25.20 -34.83
N ARG A 87 -21.52 -26.50 -34.93
CA ARG A 87 -22.76 -27.15 -34.49
C ARG A 87 -22.52 -28.13 -33.35
N TRP A 88 -21.36 -28.78 -33.32
CA TRP A 88 -20.96 -29.70 -32.26
C TRP A 88 -19.63 -29.27 -31.66
N LEU A 89 -19.62 -29.03 -30.36
CA LEU A 89 -18.41 -28.83 -29.56
C LEU A 89 -18.41 -29.81 -28.38
N SER A 90 -17.43 -30.72 -28.36
CA SER A 90 -17.32 -31.77 -27.35
C SER A 90 -16.01 -31.60 -26.60
N LEU A 91 -16.09 -31.37 -25.30
CA LEU A 91 -14.97 -31.00 -24.41
C LEU A 91 -14.97 -31.85 -23.14
N ASN A 92 -15.60 -33.02 -23.15
CA ASN A 92 -15.71 -33.83 -21.94
C ASN A 92 -14.34 -34.25 -21.42
N ASP A 93 -14.23 -34.52 -20.12
CA ASP A 93 -13.03 -35.05 -19.47
C ASP A 93 -11.79 -34.20 -19.80
N ASN A 94 -11.90 -32.90 -19.50
CA ASN A 94 -10.82 -31.91 -19.56
C ASN A 94 -10.67 -31.24 -18.19
N GLN A 95 -9.89 -30.16 -18.08
CA GLN A 95 -9.67 -29.42 -16.84
C GLN A 95 -10.22 -27.99 -16.94
N ILE A 96 -11.21 -27.78 -17.81
CA ILE A 96 -11.73 -26.45 -18.13
C ILE A 96 -12.42 -25.90 -16.91
N ASN A 97 -11.96 -24.75 -16.43
CA ASN A 97 -12.57 -24.04 -15.29
C ASN A 97 -13.21 -22.72 -15.73
N GLU A 98 -13.00 -22.29 -16.98
CA GLU A 98 -13.62 -21.12 -17.58
C GLU A 98 -13.92 -21.30 -19.07
N LEU A 99 -14.83 -20.47 -19.58
CA LEU A 99 -15.23 -20.43 -20.98
C LEU A 99 -14.96 -19.00 -21.48
N PRO A 100 -14.35 -18.81 -22.66
CA PRO A 100 -14.18 -17.49 -23.25
C PRO A 100 -15.53 -16.80 -23.50
N GLU A 101 -15.61 -15.49 -23.31
CA GLU A 101 -16.87 -14.72 -23.47
C GLU A 101 -17.40 -14.84 -24.92
N SER A 102 -16.49 -15.01 -25.89
CA SER A 102 -16.80 -15.20 -27.31
C SER A 102 -17.61 -16.47 -27.64
N LEU A 103 -17.64 -17.49 -26.77
CA LEU A 103 -18.48 -18.68 -26.97
C LEU A 103 -19.97 -18.35 -27.00
N ALA A 104 -20.40 -17.29 -26.31
CA ALA A 104 -21.79 -16.81 -26.36
C ALA A 104 -22.20 -16.38 -27.79
N GLY A 105 -21.23 -16.05 -28.64
CA GLY A 105 -21.46 -15.68 -30.03
C GLY A 105 -21.57 -16.84 -31.03
N LEU A 106 -21.59 -18.11 -30.57
CA LEU A 106 -21.79 -19.30 -31.42
C LEU A 106 -23.28 -19.63 -31.59
N GLU A 107 -23.99 -18.81 -32.35
CA GLU A 107 -25.44 -18.92 -32.55
C GLU A 107 -25.90 -20.23 -33.21
N THR A 108 -25.00 -20.92 -33.93
CA THR A 108 -25.31 -22.19 -34.62
C THR A 108 -25.04 -23.44 -33.79
N LEU A 109 -24.57 -23.30 -32.55
CA LEU A 109 -24.15 -24.44 -31.72
C LEU A 109 -25.38 -25.23 -31.26
N GLU A 110 -25.48 -26.49 -31.69
CA GLU A 110 -26.59 -27.39 -31.41
C GLU A 110 -26.26 -28.31 -30.23
N ILE A 111 -25.00 -28.76 -30.12
CA ILE A 111 -24.52 -29.70 -29.10
C ILE A 111 -23.25 -29.14 -28.45
N LEU A 112 -23.29 -29.04 -27.11
CA LEU A 112 -22.17 -28.67 -26.26
C LEU A 112 -22.06 -29.67 -25.12
N GLU A 113 -20.93 -30.37 -25.06
CA GLU A 113 -20.65 -31.36 -24.03
C GLU A 113 -19.45 -30.91 -23.18
N LEU A 114 -19.67 -30.77 -21.87
CA LEU A 114 -18.72 -30.20 -20.92
C LEU A 114 -18.53 -31.08 -19.68
N ASN A 115 -18.99 -32.33 -19.70
CA ASN A 115 -18.94 -33.20 -18.52
C ASN A 115 -17.49 -33.50 -18.13
N GLY A 116 -17.21 -33.71 -16.83
CA GLY A 116 -15.84 -33.99 -16.39
C GLY A 116 -14.89 -32.78 -16.51
N ASN A 117 -15.42 -31.56 -16.48
CA ASN A 117 -14.66 -30.30 -16.36
C ASN A 117 -14.88 -29.66 -14.97
N GLN A 118 -14.18 -28.57 -14.68
CA GLN A 118 -14.25 -27.80 -13.43
C GLN A 118 -15.21 -26.60 -13.53
N LEU A 119 -16.27 -26.74 -14.33
CA LEU A 119 -17.24 -25.67 -14.58
C LEU A 119 -18.42 -25.73 -13.60
N PRO A 120 -19.06 -24.60 -13.27
CA PRO A 120 -20.28 -24.61 -12.48
C PRO A 120 -21.36 -25.40 -13.22
N HIS A 121 -21.98 -26.35 -12.54
CA HIS A 121 -23.09 -27.12 -13.06
C HIS A 121 -24.43 -26.56 -12.53
N PRO A 122 -25.44 -26.39 -13.38
CA PRO A 122 -26.78 -26.06 -12.91
C PRO A 122 -27.37 -27.24 -12.13
N ALA A 123 -28.20 -26.97 -11.12
CA ALA A 123 -28.92 -28.01 -10.39
C ALA A 123 -29.75 -28.89 -11.37
N GLU A 124 -29.67 -30.20 -11.19
CA GLU A 124 -30.18 -31.20 -12.15
C GLU A 124 -31.69 -31.06 -12.46
N ASN A 125 -32.06 -31.42 -13.70
CA ASN A 125 -33.42 -31.63 -14.28
C ASN A 125 -33.89 -30.74 -15.46
N GLN A 126 -33.01 -30.07 -16.21
CA GLN A 126 -33.42 -29.48 -17.50
C GLN A 126 -32.37 -29.68 -18.58
N THR A 127 -32.78 -30.24 -19.72
CA THR A 127 -32.00 -30.21 -20.97
C THR A 127 -31.92 -28.75 -21.43
N ARG A 128 -30.78 -28.10 -21.20
CA ARG A 128 -30.55 -26.71 -21.61
C ARG A 128 -29.98 -26.66 -23.01
N LYS A 129 -30.39 -25.66 -23.78
CA LYS A 129 -29.72 -25.36 -25.05
C LYS A 129 -28.26 -24.93 -24.77
N PRO A 130 -27.31 -25.16 -25.70
CA PRO A 130 -25.93 -24.73 -25.52
C PRO A 130 -25.78 -23.26 -25.12
N ALA A 131 -26.55 -22.35 -25.74
CA ALA A 131 -26.54 -20.94 -25.40
C ALA A 131 -26.90 -20.67 -23.92
N GLU A 132 -27.94 -21.31 -23.39
CA GLU A 132 -28.37 -21.14 -22.00
C GLU A 132 -27.34 -21.70 -21.00
N LEU A 133 -26.65 -22.78 -21.37
CA LEU A 133 -25.57 -23.35 -20.57
C LEU A 133 -24.34 -22.44 -20.56
N ILE A 134 -23.94 -21.93 -21.73
CA ILE A 134 -22.84 -20.95 -21.86
C ILE A 134 -23.17 -19.72 -21.02
N ASP A 135 -24.36 -19.14 -21.17
CA ASP A 135 -24.80 -17.97 -20.40
C ASP A 135 -24.78 -18.25 -18.89
N PHE A 136 -25.27 -19.42 -18.45
CA PHE A 136 -25.21 -19.81 -17.04
C PHE A 136 -23.76 -19.87 -16.52
N ILE A 137 -22.85 -20.46 -17.29
CA ILE A 137 -21.45 -20.60 -16.92
C ILE A 137 -20.77 -19.23 -16.87
N LEU A 138 -20.96 -18.39 -17.89
CA LEU A 138 -20.41 -17.04 -17.96
C LEU A 138 -20.95 -16.16 -16.82
N GLN A 139 -22.24 -16.25 -16.49
CA GLN A 139 -22.81 -15.54 -15.34
C GLN A 139 -22.21 -15.99 -14.00
N ASN A 140 -21.96 -17.28 -13.82
CA ASN A 140 -21.29 -17.77 -12.60
C ASN A 140 -19.83 -17.33 -12.54
N GLN A 141 -19.13 -17.28 -13.66
CA GLN A 141 -17.77 -16.74 -13.75
C GLN A 141 -17.74 -15.25 -13.38
N GLU A 142 -18.68 -14.46 -13.86
CA GLU A 142 -18.84 -13.05 -13.46
C GLU A 142 -19.12 -12.90 -11.97
N ARG A 143 -19.94 -13.77 -11.37
CA ARG A 143 -20.19 -13.78 -9.92
C ARG A 143 -18.93 -14.06 -9.10
N ARG A 144 -17.94 -14.75 -9.67
CA ARG A 144 -16.64 -15.04 -9.05
C ARG A 144 -15.62 -13.91 -9.23
N ARG A 145 -15.86 -12.94 -10.13
CA ARG A 145 -14.98 -11.78 -10.31
C ARG A 145 -15.12 -10.81 -9.14
N ILE A 146 -13.98 -10.28 -8.70
CA ILE A 146 -13.92 -9.32 -7.61
C ILE A 146 -14.19 -7.93 -8.21
N ASN A 147 -15.46 -7.64 -8.46
CA ASN A 147 -15.89 -6.34 -8.96
C ASN A 147 -15.86 -5.27 -7.85
N THR A 148 -14.82 -5.25 -7.00
CA THR A 148 -14.63 -4.30 -5.90
C THR A 148 -13.23 -3.67 -5.96
N VAL A 149 -13.15 -2.37 -5.70
CA VAL A 149 -11.89 -1.60 -5.69
C VAL A 149 -11.79 -0.77 -4.44
N LYS A 150 -10.62 -0.78 -3.80
CA LYS A 150 -10.25 0.18 -2.76
C LYS A 150 -9.67 1.43 -3.41
N LEU A 151 -10.34 2.57 -3.29
CA LEU A 151 -9.85 3.85 -3.79
C LEU A 151 -9.50 4.75 -2.60
N LEU A 152 -8.23 5.15 -2.47
CA LEU A 152 -7.75 6.02 -1.40
C LEU A 152 -7.56 7.44 -1.90
N VAL A 153 -8.21 8.40 -1.26
CA VAL A 153 -8.06 9.83 -1.58
C VAL A 153 -7.08 10.47 -0.61
N LEU A 154 -5.90 10.83 -1.11
CA LEU A 154 -4.78 11.35 -0.32
C LEU A 154 -4.51 12.81 -0.64
N GLY A 155 -3.76 13.49 0.22
CA GLY A 155 -3.38 14.89 0.05
C GLY A 155 -3.47 15.70 1.33
N GLU A 156 -2.91 16.90 1.28
CA GLU A 156 -2.78 17.78 2.44
C GLU A 156 -4.14 18.13 3.10
N PRO A 157 -4.14 18.43 4.41
CA PRO A 157 -5.29 19.05 5.07
C PRO A 157 -5.76 20.29 4.30
N GLY A 158 -7.05 20.35 3.96
CA GLY A 158 -7.62 21.48 3.22
C GLY A 158 -7.45 21.43 1.70
N ALA A 159 -6.83 20.41 1.11
CA ALA A 159 -6.71 20.25 -0.35
C ALA A 159 -8.06 20.05 -1.08
N GLY A 160 -9.16 19.88 -0.34
CA GLY A 160 -10.52 19.74 -0.88
C GLY A 160 -10.91 18.30 -1.21
N LYS A 161 -10.35 17.30 -0.52
CA LYS A 161 -10.63 15.88 -0.70
C LYS A 161 -12.12 15.54 -0.58
N THR A 162 -12.73 15.84 0.57
CA THR A 162 -14.14 15.56 0.85
C THR A 162 -15.08 16.23 -0.16
N SER A 163 -14.85 17.51 -0.47
CA SER A 163 -15.67 18.24 -1.44
C SER A 163 -15.50 17.71 -2.86
N LEU A 164 -14.29 17.30 -3.25
CA LEU A 164 -14.05 16.64 -4.54
C LEU A 164 -14.78 15.30 -4.64
N ILE A 165 -14.77 14.50 -3.57
CA ILE A 165 -15.48 13.21 -3.48
C ILE A 165 -16.98 13.41 -3.64
N ARG A 166 -17.58 14.32 -2.85
CA ARG A 166 -19.01 14.62 -2.97
C ARG A 166 -19.38 15.12 -4.36
N ARG A 167 -18.54 15.94 -4.98
CA ARG A 167 -18.78 16.39 -6.35
C ARG A 167 -18.71 15.23 -7.34
N LEU A 168 -17.72 14.35 -7.20
CA LEU A 168 -17.52 13.19 -8.08
C LEU A 168 -18.66 12.16 -7.96
N VAL A 169 -19.09 11.85 -6.74
CA VAL A 169 -20.04 10.78 -6.39
C VAL A 169 -21.48 11.28 -6.35
N GLU A 170 -21.74 12.37 -5.62
CA GLU A 170 -23.09 12.86 -5.29
C GLU A 170 -23.55 14.01 -6.20
N ARG A 171 -22.64 14.57 -7.01
CA ARG A 171 -22.86 15.79 -7.82
C ARG A 171 -23.31 16.99 -6.99
N ARG A 172 -22.80 17.08 -5.77
CA ARG A 172 -23.08 18.17 -4.82
C ARG A 172 -21.79 18.83 -4.37
N PHE A 173 -21.90 20.10 -3.98
CA PHE A 173 -20.84 20.86 -3.34
C PHE A 173 -21.45 21.72 -2.26
N ASP A 174 -20.79 21.75 -1.11
CA ASP A 174 -21.18 22.53 0.05
C ASP A 174 -19.94 23.32 0.53
N PRO A 175 -19.94 24.66 0.41
CA PRO A 175 -18.80 25.48 0.84
C PRO A 175 -18.63 25.53 2.35
N ASP A 176 -19.69 25.26 3.13
CA ASP A 176 -19.71 25.30 4.59
C ASP A 176 -19.58 23.89 5.20
N GLU A 177 -19.06 22.95 4.41
CA GLU A 177 -18.96 21.54 4.79
C GLU A 177 -18.07 21.34 6.04
N PRO A 178 -18.58 20.65 7.08
CA PRO A 178 -17.75 20.32 8.22
C PRO A 178 -16.65 19.34 7.81
N SER A 179 -15.43 19.61 8.25
CA SER A 179 -14.30 18.70 8.02
C SER A 179 -14.59 17.32 8.63
N SER A 180 -14.32 16.25 7.88
CA SER A 180 -14.44 14.88 8.40
C SER A 180 -13.46 14.67 9.57
N SER A 181 -13.97 14.18 10.72
CA SER A 181 -13.18 14.03 11.95
C SER A 181 -12.37 12.73 12.01
N GLY A 182 -12.47 11.87 10.99
CA GLY A 182 -11.86 10.54 10.96
C GLY A 182 -11.74 9.97 9.54
N ILE A 183 -11.85 8.65 9.43
CA ILE A 183 -11.87 7.95 8.13
C ILE A 183 -13.32 7.70 7.74
N THR A 184 -13.69 8.09 6.51
CA THR A 184 -15.01 7.77 5.94
C THR A 184 -14.83 6.82 4.77
N VAL A 185 -15.53 5.69 4.80
CA VAL A 185 -15.56 4.74 3.67
C VAL A 185 -16.93 4.80 2.99
N GLN A 186 -16.99 5.41 1.82
CA GLN A 186 -18.21 5.51 1.02
C GLN A 186 -18.25 4.45 -0.07
N ARG A 187 -19.40 3.77 -0.20
CA ARG A 187 -19.66 2.81 -1.26
C ARG A 187 -20.16 3.54 -2.51
N TRP A 188 -19.37 3.53 -3.58
CA TRP A 188 -19.71 4.14 -4.87
C TRP A 188 -19.85 3.07 -5.98
N PRO A 189 -21.07 2.67 -6.36
CA PRO A 189 -21.29 1.78 -7.49
C PRO A 189 -21.10 2.53 -8.81
N VAL A 190 -20.29 1.97 -9.71
CA VAL A 190 -19.96 2.55 -11.00
C VAL A 190 -20.21 1.53 -12.10
N GLN A 191 -20.90 1.96 -13.16
CA GLN A 191 -21.04 1.18 -14.38
C GLN A 191 -19.87 1.48 -15.34
N VAL A 192 -19.15 0.42 -15.73
CA VAL A 192 -18.08 0.45 -16.74
C VAL A 192 -18.40 -0.63 -17.78
N ALA A 193 -18.69 -0.21 -19.01
CA ALA A 193 -19.29 -1.08 -20.03
C ALA A 193 -20.52 -1.82 -19.47
N GLN A 194 -20.56 -3.14 -19.58
CA GLN A 194 -21.64 -3.99 -19.06
C GLN A 194 -21.43 -4.44 -17.60
N LYS A 195 -20.31 -4.07 -16.96
CA LYS A 195 -19.95 -4.49 -15.60
C LYS A 195 -20.28 -3.42 -14.57
N ARG A 196 -20.82 -3.87 -13.42
CA ARG A 196 -21.06 -3.03 -12.24
C ARG A 196 -19.91 -3.23 -11.26
N ILE A 197 -19.12 -2.18 -11.05
CA ILE A 197 -17.96 -2.18 -10.15
C ILE A 197 -18.34 -1.41 -8.88
N GLN A 198 -18.01 -1.97 -7.73
CA GLN A 198 -18.19 -1.35 -6.43
C GLN A 198 -16.88 -0.71 -5.96
N ILE A 199 -16.82 0.63 -5.93
CA ILE A 199 -15.67 1.34 -5.37
C ILE A 199 -15.92 1.58 -3.88
N ASN A 200 -14.99 1.15 -3.03
CA ASN A 200 -14.90 1.54 -1.64
C ASN A 200 -13.97 2.75 -1.58
N LEU A 201 -14.55 3.94 -1.47
CA LEU A 201 -13.83 5.20 -1.49
C LEU A 201 -13.48 5.60 -0.06
N TRP A 202 -12.18 5.74 0.22
CA TRP A 202 -11.63 6.12 1.51
C TRP A 202 -11.27 7.61 1.50
N ASP A 203 -11.98 8.37 2.32
CA ASP A 203 -11.65 9.77 2.64
C ASP A 203 -10.96 9.84 4.00
N PHE A 204 -9.83 10.52 4.04
CA PHE A 204 -9.06 10.76 5.26
C PHE A 204 -9.26 12.20 5.72
N GLY A 205 -9.88 12.36 6.88
CA GLY A 205 -10.09 13.66 7.51
C GLY A 205 -8.79 14.40 7.83
N PRO A 206 -8.83 15.74 7.99
CA PRO A 206 -7.65 16.55 8.24
C PRO A 206 -6.83 16.10 9.45
N GLU A 207 -7.50 15.65 10.52
CA GLU A 207 -6.84 15.17 11.74
C GLU A 207 -6.10 13.85 11.51
N VAL A 208 -6.69 12.93 10.75
CA VAL A 208 -6.06 11.65 10.40
C VAL A 208 -4.79 11.88 9.58
N VAL A 209 -4.85 12.82 8.63
CA VAL A 209 -3.69 13.20 7.81
C VAL A 209 -2.62 13.89 8.65
N ARG A 210 -2.99 14.88 9.48
CA ARG A 210 -2.02 15.64 10.30
C ARG A 210 -1.29 14.76 11.31
N ARG A 211 -1.97 13.76 11.86
CA ARG A 211 -1.38 12.76 12.79
C ARG A 211 -0.58 11.67 12.08
N GLY A 212 -0.51 11.70 10.75
CA GLY A 212 0.13 10.66 9.95
C GLY A 212 -0.62 9.33 9.95
N ILE A 213 -1.85 9.23 10.46
CA ILE A 213 -2.55 7.95 10.58
C ILE A 213 -2.95 7.38 9.20
N SER A 214 -3.06 8.20 8.14
CA SER A 214 -3.52 7.75 6.83
C SER A 214 -2.64 6.67 6.19
N HIS A 215 -1.32 6.65 6.48
CA HIS A 215 -0.43 5.68 5.84
C HIS A 215 -0.66 4.23 6.33
N LEU A 216 -1.28 4.03 7.50
CA LEU A 216 -1.72 2.73 8.03
C LEU A 216 -2.61 1.93 7.07
N PHE A 217 -3.30 2.62 6.17
CA PHE A 217 -4.34 2.04 5.32
C PHE A 217 -3.92 1.91 3.85
N LEU A 218 -2.71 2.36 3.51
CA LEU A 218 -2.12 2.16 2.19
C LEU A 218 -1.83 0.66 2.00
N SER A 219 -2.11 0.13 0.83
CA SER A 219 -1.86 -1.27 0.50
C SER A 219 -1.71 -1.44 -1.01
N GLU A 220 -1.04 -2.51 -1.42
CA GLU A 220 -1.02 -2.92 -2.82
C GLU A 220 -2.44 -3.20 -3.35
N ARG A 221 -2.55 -3.34 -4.67
CA ARG A 221 -3.82 -3.59 -5.39
C ARG A 221 -4.93 -2.57 -5.10
N SER A 222 -4.54 -1.37 -4.70
CA SER A 222 -5.41 -0.22 -4.46
C SER A 222 -5.44 0.70 -5.68
N PHE A 223 -6.36 1.66 -5.67
CA PHE A 223 -6.35 2.80 -6.58
C PHE A 223 -6.08 4.06 -5.77
N TYR A 224 -5.09 4.87 -6.16
CA TYR A 224 -4.76 6.11 -5.47
C TYR A 224 -5.23 7.34 -6.23
N LEU A 225 -5.83 8.26 -5.49
CA LEU A 225 -6.20 9.59 -5.96
C LEU A 225 -5.49 10.64 -5.10
N MET A 226 -4.42 11.24 -5.62
CA MET A 226 -3.68 12.29 -4.91
C MET A 226 -4.26 13.66 -5.25
N VAL A 227 -4.84 14.33 -4.26
CA VAL A 227 -5.44 15.66 -4.39
C VAL A 227 -4.45 16.71 -3.95
N TRP A 228 -4.04 17.56 -4.89
CA TRP A 228 -3.08 18.63 -4.68
C TRP A 228 -3.76 19.99 -4.81
N ASP A 229 -3.57 20.89 -3.84
CA ASP A 229 -4.11 22.26 -3.91
C ASP A 229 -3.21 23.12 -4.80
N ALA A 230 -3.64 23.36 -6.03
CA ALA A 230 -2.89 24.14 -7.02
C ALA A 230 -2.76 25.64 -6.66
N GLY A 231 -3.60 26.15 -5.74
CA GLY A 231 -3.62 27.56 -5.38
C GLY A 231 -2.72 27.91 -4.19
N ARG A 232 -2.62 27.00 -3.21
CA ARG A 232 -1.94 27.26 -1.92
C ARG A 232 -0.66 26.46 -1.72
N ASP A 233 -0.62 25.21 -2.18
CA ASP A 233 0.54 24.36 -1.94
C ASP A 233 1.49 24.39 -3.13
N LYS A 234 2.60 25.10 -2.94
CA LYS A 234 3.66 25.28 -3.93
C LYS A 234 4.92 24.51 -3.58
N ASP A 235 4.91 23.76 -2.48
CA ASP A 235 6.06 23.00 -2.03
C ASP A 235 6.10 21.63 -2.74
N PRO A 236 7.00 21.44 -3.70
CA PRO A 236 7.11 20.17 -4.41
C PRO A 236 7.54 19.02 -3.49
N GLU A 237 8.20 19.30 -2.35
CA GLU A 237 8.67 18.25 -1.45
C GLU A 237 7.52 17.52 -0.77
N LYS A 238 6.44 18.22 -0.41
CA LYS A 238 5.25 17.58 0.18
C LYS A 238 4.58 16.62 -0.80
N LEU A 239 4.40 17.03 -2.06
CA LEU A 239 3.87 16.14 -3.09
C LEU A 239 4.79 14.92 -3.23
N GLU A 240 6.10 15.15 -3.31
CA GLU A 240 7.10 14.08 -3.40
C GLU A 240 7.02 13.11 -2.22
N ASN A 241 6.82 13.59 -0.99
CA ASN A 241 6.66 12.76 0.20
C ASN A 241 5.44 11.83 0.11
N TRP A 242 4.31 12.34 -0.37
CA TRP A 242 3.13 11.50 -0.63
C TRP A 242 3.40 10.45 -1.70
N LEU A 243 4.09 10.81 -2.78
CA LEU A 243 4.42 9.87 -3.86
C LEU A 243 5.34 8.75 -3.37
N LYS A 244 6.34 9.07 -2.54
CA LYS A 244 7.22 8.07 -1.90
C LYS A 244 6.43 7.12 -1.00
N LEU A 245 5.49 7.63 -0.20
CA LEU A 245 4.63 6.80 0.65
C LEU A 245 3.74 5.87 -0.19
N ILE A 246 3.13 6.37 -1.27
CA ILE A 246 2.31 5.57 -2.18
C ILE A 246 3.15 4.50 -2.88
N GLN A 247 4.37 4.84 -3.31
CA GLN A 247 5.27 3.87 -3.92
C GLN A 247 5.69 2.78 -2.93
N PHE A 248 6.01 3.16 -1.69
CA PHE A 248 6.47 2.23 -0.66
C PHE A 248 5.36 1.25 -0.22
N PHE A 249 4.16 1.74 0.07
CA PHE A 249 3.07 0.91 0.59
C PHE A 249 2.10 0.40 -0.49
N GLY A 250 1.93 1.14 -1.58
CA GLY A 250 1.00 0.83 -2.66
C GLY A 250 1.65 0.09 -3.84
N GLY A 251 2.97 0.01 -3.89
CA GLY A 251 3.71 -0.66 -4.96
C GLY A 251 3.37 -0.09 -6.34
N ASN A 252 2.94 -0.96 -7.26
CA ASN A 252 2.58 -0.59 -8.64
C ASN A 252 1.12 -0.15 -8.82
N SER A 253 0.39 0.05 -7.72
CA SER A 253 -1.00 0.50 -7.75
C SER A 253 -1.15 1.81 -8.54
N PRO A 254 -2.17 1.91 -9.42
CA PRO A 254 -2.35 3.09 -10.26
C PRO A 254 -2.67 4.33 -9.43
N LEU A 255 -2.10 5.45 -9.88
CA LEU A 255 -2.23 6.75 -9.24
C LEU A 255 -2.73 7.78 -10.25
N ILE A 256 -3.74 8.56 -9.87
CA ILE A 256 -4.15 9.79 -10.56
C ILE A 256 -3.82 10.98 -9.65
N ILE A 257 -3.17 11.98 -10.22
CA ILE A 257 -2.91 13.26 -9.53
C ILE A 257 -3.97 14.27 -9.97
N VAL A 258 -4.72 14.79 -9.01
CA VAL A 258 -5.74 15.83 -9.22
C VAL A 258 -5.18 17.16 -8.74
N LEU A 259 -4.99 18.09 -9.67
CA LEU A 259 -4.70 19.48 -9.38
C LEU A 259 -6.04 20.16 -9.11
N ASN A 260 -6.40 20.29 -7.83
CA ASN A 260 -7.68 20.82 -7.37
C ASN A 260 -7.61 22.34 -7.16
N LYS A 261 -8.80 22.96 -7.10
CA LYS A 261 -9.00 24.42 -6.93
C LYS A 261 -8.39 25.26 -8.05
N THR A 262 -8.48 24.75 -9.28
CA THR A 262 -7.95 25.44 -10.48
C THR A 262 -8.74 26.68 -10.87
N ASP A 263 -9.91 26.89 -10.27
CA ASP A 263 -10.69 28.13 -10.28
C ASP A 263 -9.94 29.31 -9.64
N LEU A 264 -9.03 29.05 -8.70
CA LEU A 264 -8.25 30.08 -8.00
C LEU A 264 -6.92 30.38 -8.72
N LEU A 265 -6.18 29.33 -9.12
CA LEU A 265 -4.88 29.46 -9.78
C LEU A 265 -4.51 28.17 -10.53
N ARG A 266 -3.89 28.31 -11.71
CA ARG A 266 -3.29 27.16 -12.42
C ARG A 266 -1.86 26.95 -11.94
N ALA A 267 -1.61 25.83 -11.26
CA ALA A 267 -0.25 25.39 -10.95
C ALA A 267 0.36 24.65 -12.15
N GLU A 268 1.64 24.93 -12.42
CA GLU A 268 2.46 24.10 -13.30
C GLU A 268 3.24 23.11 -12.43
N ILE A 269 3.13 21.83 -12.77
CA ILE A 269 3.91 20.75 -12.17
C ILE A 269 4.67 20.03 -13.27
N ASP A 270 5.87 19.53 -12.95
CA ASP A 270 6.67 18.75 -13.88
C ASP A 270 6.07 17.34 -14.08
N ARG A 271 5.04 17.27 -14.93
CA ARG A 271 4.31 16.03 -15.23
C ARG A 271 5.23 14.96 -15.79
N LYS A 272 6.18 15.34 -16.66
CA LYS A 272 7.08 14.40 -17.33
C LYS A 272 8.11 13.85 -16.36
N GLY A 273 8.76 14.69 -15.57
CA GLY A 273 9.72 14.23 -14.56
C GLY A 273 9.06 13.42 -13.45
N LEU A 274 7.82 13.74 -13.07
CA LEU A 274 7.04 12.92 -12.12
C LEU A 274 6.69 11.55 -12.71
N GLN A 275 6.19 11.47 -13.94
CA GLN A 275 5.86 10.18 -14.57
C GLN A 275 7.10 9.29 -14.84
N GLN A 276 8.25 9.91 -15.11
CA GLN A 276 9.51 9.16 -15.26
C GLN A 276 9.97 8.54 -13.93
N ARG A 277 9.82 9.26 -12.81
CA ARG A 277 10.19 8.79 -11.47
C ARG A 277 9.15 7.83 -10.86
N TYR A 278 7.88 8.05 -11.17
CA TYR A 278 6.74 7.30 -10.67
C TYR A 278 5.87 6.78 -11.84
N PRO A 279 6.25 5.66 -12.47
CA PRO A 279 5.57 5.14 -13.66
C PRO A 279 4.11 4.70 -13.43
N ASN A 280 3.70 4.51 -12.17
CA ASN A 280 2.33 4.17 -11.81
C ASN A 280 1.37 5.38 -11.88
N ILE A 281 1.87 6.61 -12.09
CA ILE A 281 1.04 7.79 -12.39
C ILE A 281 0.40 7.63 -13.77
N ARG A 282 -0.92 7.37 -13.79
CA ARG A 282 -1.70 7.14 -15.01
C ARG A 282 -2.17 8.43 -15.67
N ALA A 283 -2.45 9.46 -14.89
CA ALA A 283 -2.96 10.73 -15.42
C ALA A 283 -2.80 11.88 -14.43
N PHE A 284 -2.87 13.10 -15.00
CA PHE A 284 -3.02 14.36 -14.27
C PHE A 284 -4.31 15.02 -14.70
N VAL A 285 -5.18 15.36 -13.75
CA VAL A 285 -6.46 16.00 -14.03
C VAL A 285 -6.52 17.34 -13.30
N ASN A 286 -6.84 18.41 -14.03
CA ASN A 286 -7.17 19.70 -13.42
C ASN A 286 -8.65 19.65 -13.02
N ALA A 287 -8.97 19.95 -11.77
CA ALA A 287 -10.33 19.93 -11.28
C ALA A 287 -10.65 21.14 -10.40
N SER A 288 -11.93 21.40 -10.26
CA SER A 288 -12.46 22.30 -9.25
C SER A 288 -13.80 21.76 -8.75
N ALA A 289 -13.88 21.54 -7.43
CA ALA A 289 -15.12 21.12 -6.80
C ALA A 289 -16.17 22.26 -6.76
N LEU A 290 -15.76 23.51 -6.92
CA LEU A 290 -16.62 24.70 -6.85
C LEU A 290 -17.48 24.85 -8.11
N ASP A 291 -16.84 24.86 -9.28
CA ASP A 291 -17.48 25.13 -10.59
C ASP A 291 -17.71 23.87 -11.45
N ASP A 292 -17.41 22.68 -10.92
CA ASP A 292 -17.52 21.37 -11.60
C ASP A 292 -16.54 21.17 -12.77
N ASN A 293 -15.59 22.10 -12.97
CA ASN A 293 -14.59 21.98 -14.02
C ASN A 293 -13.70 20.75 -13.79
N GLY A 294 -13.45 19.98 -14.86
CA GLY A 294 -12.60 18.79 -14.83
C GLY A 294 -13.16 17.56 -14.12
N ILE A 295 -14.33 17.64 -13.47
CA ILE A 295 -14.93 16.50 -12.75
C ILE A 295 -15.40 15.41 -13.73
N ALA A 296 -15.93 15.80 -14.89
CA ALA A 296 -16.33 14.86 -15.93
C ALA A 296 -15.12 14.12 -16.53
N GLU A 297 -14.01 14.85 -16.76
CA GLU A 297 -12.73 14.28 -17.18
C GLU A 297 -12.20 13.31 -16.11
N LEU A 298 -12.16 13.72 -14.85
CA LEU A 298 -11.73 12.87 -13.74
C LEU A 298 -12.53 11.57 -13.68
N ARG A 299 -13.85 11.66 -13.82
CA ARG A 299 -14.74 10.48 -13.85
C ARG A 299 -14.42 9.56 -15.04
N SER A 300 -14.12 10.12 -16.20
CA SER A 300 -13.73 9.34 -17.38
C SER A 300 -12.38 8.65 -17.18
N VAL A 301 -11.37 9.36 -16.70
CA VAL A 301 -10.02 8.83 -16.43
C VAL A 301 -10.08 7.70 -15.40
N LEU A 302 -10.83 7.90 -14.31
CA LEU A 302 -11.07 6.84 -13.32
C LEU A 302 -11.70 5.61 -13.97
N LYS A 303 -12.81 5.78 -14.69
CA LYS A 303 -13.50 4.67 -15.36
C LYS A 303 -12.63 3.90 -16.34
N ASN A 304 -11.77 4.61 -17.08
CA ASN A 304 -10.88 4.00 -18.07
C ASN A 304 -9.73 3.22 -17.41
N ALA A 305 -9.31 3.61 -16.20
CA ALA A 305 -8.25 2.93 -15.47
C ALA A 305 -8.72 1.72 -14.65
N LEU A 306 -10.03 1.62 -14.33
CA LEU A 306 -10.58 0.51 -13.53
C LEU A 306 -10.38 -0.88 -14.17
N PRO A 307 -10.65 -1.12 -15.47
CA PRO A 307 -10.53 -2.45 -16.08
C PRO A 307 -9.14 -3.07 -16.03
N ASP A 308 -8.10 -2.24 -15.94
CA ASP A 308 -6.71 -2.69 -15.95
C ASP A 308 -6.23 -3.21 -14.59
N LEU A 309 -6.98 -2.93 -13.52
CA LEU A 309 -6.65 -3.36 -12.16
C LEU A 309 -6.59 -4.89 -12.05
N GLU A 310 -5.63 -5.39 -11.28
CA GLU A 310 -5.47 -6.81 -10.99
C GLU A 310 -6.77 -7.42 -10.45
N ASN A 311 -7.45 -6.73 -9.54
CA ASN A 311 -8.69 -7.18 -8.91
C ASN A 311 -9.82 -7.43 -9.93
N MET A 312 -9.84 -6.70 -11.06
CA MET A 312 -10.84 -6.91 -12.11
C MET A 312 -10.58 -8.16 -12.95
N LYS A 313 -9.33 -8.65 -12.94
CA LYS A 313 -8.87 -9.82 -13.69
C LYS A 313 -8.87 -11.06 -12.80
N THR A 314 -8.71 -10.88 -11.50
CA THR A 314 -8.70 -11.97 -10.52
C THR A 314 -10.11 -12.53 -10.29
N ARG A 315 -10.18 -13.85 -10.21
CA ARG A 315 -11.37 -14.62 -9.85
C ARG A 315 -11.16 -15.29 -8.51
N TRP A 316 -12.21 -15.35 -7.71
CA TRP A 316 -12.19 -16.05 -6.43
C TRP A 316 -13.02 -17.32 -6.49
N GLU A 317 -12.59 -18.30 -5.72
CA GLU A 317 -13.41 -19.46 -5.41
C GLU A 317 -14.68 -19.04 -4.66
N PRO A 318 -15.81 -19.76 -4.82
CA PRO A 318 -17.06 -19.43 -4.15
C PRO A 318 -16.90 -19.26 -2.62
N GLY A 319 -16.06 -20.10 -1.99
CA GLY A 319 -15.80 -20.03 -0.56
C GLY A 319 -15.21 -18.68 -0.11
N TRP A 320 -14.29 -18.12 -0.89
CA TRP A 320 -13.68 -16.81 -0.59
C TRP A 320 -14.71 -15.69 -0.66
N LEU A 321 -15.60 -15.73 -1.66
CA LEU A 321 -16.69 -14.76 -1.80
C LEU A 321 -17.72 -14.88 -0.66
N ASN A 322 -18.00 -16.10 -0.21
CA ASN A 322 -18.87 -16.37 0.93
C ASN A 322 -18.29 -15.80 2.22
N VAL A 323 -16.99 -16.03 2.49
CA VAL A 323 -16.30 -15.44 3.65
C VAL A 323 -16.35 -13.92 3.58
N LYS A 324 -15.99 -13.31 2.44
CA LYS A 324 -16.09 -11.85 2.23
C LYS A 324 -17.47 -11.32 2.55
N THR A 325 -18.51 -11.92 1.98
CA THR A 325 -19.90 -11.51 2.17
C THR A 325 -20.30 -11.60 3.64
N ARG A 326 -19.91 -12.68 4.34
CA ARG A 326 -20.16 -12.84 5.78
C ARG A 326 -19.49 -11.73 6.59
N LEU A 327 -18.21 -11.43 6.31
CA LEU A 327 -17.48 -10.36 6.99
C LEU A 327 -18.12 -8.99 6.78
N GLU A 328 -18.59 -8.68 5.57
CA GLU A 328 -19.25 -7.41 5.26
C GLU A 328 -20.61 -7.23 5.98
N LEU A 329 -21.27 -8.33 6.32
CA LEU A 329 -22.55 -8.33 7.05
C LEU A 329 -22.39 -8.19 8.57
N LEU A 330 -21.19 -8.42 9.11
CA LEU A 330 -20.93 -8.27 10.53
C LEU A 330 -21.01 -6.79 10.95
N LYS A 331 -21.85 -6.52 11.95
CA LYS A 331 -21.98 -5.20 12.58
C LYS A 331 -21.04 -5.05 13.79
N ARG A 332 -19.80 -5.53 13.66
CA ARG A 332 -18.75 -5.46 14.68
C ARG A 332 -17.59 -4.62 14.17
N HIS A 333 -16.81 -4.04 15.07
CA HIS A 333 -15.60 -3.28 14.69
C HIS A 333 -14.43 -4.18 14.31
N PHE A 334 -14.29 -5.35 14.95
CA PHE A 334 -13.23 -6.32 14.72
C PHE A 334 -13.69 -7.74 15.06
N ILE A 335 -12.94 -8.73 14.56
CA ILE A 335 -13.02 -10.14 14.94
C ILE A 335 -11.62 -10.68 15.29
N GLY A 336 -11.57 -11.78 16.02
CA GLY A 336 -10.31 -12.47 16.30
C GLY A 336 -9.90 -13.40 15.16
N MET A 337 -8.62 -13.72 15.06
CA MET A 337 -8.09 -14.63 14.03
C MET A 337 -8.78 -16.00 14.06
N GLN A 338 -9.00 -16.59 15.24
CA GLN A 338 -9.69 -17.89 15.37
C GLN A 338 -11.13 -17.87 14.81
N GLU A 339 -11.84 -16.75 14.93
CA GLU A 339 -13.19 -16.60 14.38
C GLU A 339 -13.14 -16.54 12.85
N TYR A 340 -12.16 -15.86 12.28
CA TYR A 340 -11.92 -15.82 10.83
C TYR A 340 -11.53 -17.19 10.28
N GLU A 341 -10.63 -17.91 10.95
CA GLU A 341 -10.24 -19.26 10.57
C GLU A 341 -11.46 -20.20 10.55
N ALA A 342 -12.31 -20.14 11.58
CA ALA A 342 -13.54 -20.92 11.62
C ALA A 342 -14.55 -20.55 10.52
N LEU A 343 -14.55 -19.32 10.01
CA LEU A 343 -15.36 -18.94 8.84
C LEU A 343 -14.80 -19.55 7.56
N CYS A 344 -13.48 -19.64 7.45
CA CYS A 344 -12.79 -20.20 6.30
C CYS A 344 -12.87 -21.73 6.26
N ASP A 345 -12.73 -22.38 7.41
CA ASP A 345 -12.84 -23.85 7.56
C ASP A 345 -14.24 -24.34 7.13
N LYS A 346 -15.30 -23.53 7.34
CA LYS A 346 -16.67 -23.84 6.87
C LYS A 346 -16.83 -23.81 5.35
N GLU A 347 -15.89 -23.18 4.65
CA GLU A 347 -15.88 -23.07 3.19
C GLU A 347 -14.74 -23.90 2.58
N ASP A 348 -14.18 -24.85 3.35
CA ASP A 348 -13.09 -25.75 2.97
C ASP A 348 -11.83 -25.03 2.45
N ILE A 349 -11.53 -23.84 2.98
CA ILE A 349 -10.34 -23.08 2.63
C ILE A 349 -9.16 -23.52 3.50
N ASP A 350 -8.08 -23.97 2.88
CA ASP A 350 -6.86 -24.39 3.58
C ASP A 350 -6.07 -23.22 4.20
N LYS A 351 -5.03 -23.52 5.00
CA LYS A 351 -4.28 -22.47 5.73
C LYS A 351 -3.52 -21.50 4.82
N ALA A 352 -3.05 -21.96 3.67
CA ALA A 352 -2.41 -21.09 2.68
C ALA A 352 -3.45 -20.13 2.09
N GLY A 353 -4.58 -20.66 1.63
CA GLY A 353 -5.70 -19.88 1.11
C GLY A 353 -6.30 -18.92 2.14
N GLN A 354 -6.32 -19.28 3.43
CA GLN A 354 -6.76 -18.39 4.51
C GLN A 354 -5.90 -17.13 4.61
N LYS A 355 -4.57 -17.29 4.52
CA LYS A 355 -3.63 -16.16 4.55
C LYS A 355 -3.78 -15.28 3.31
N ASP A 356 -3.83 -15.90 2.13
CA ASP A 356 -3.95 -15.19 0.86
C ASP A 356 -5.28 -14.43 0.78
N LEU A 357 -6.39 -15.07 1.16
CA LEU A 357 -7.69 -14.43 1.24
C LEU A 357 -7.67 -13.23 2.20
N LEU A 358 -7.02 -13.34 3.36
CA LEU A 358 -6.96 -12.22 4.30
C LEU A 358 -6.19 -11.03 3.71
N GLN A 359 -5.15 -11.28 2.92
CA GLN A 359 -4.39 -10.21 2.26
C GLN A 359 -5.23 -9.53 1.21
N TRP A 360 -5.91 -10.34 0.40
CA TRP A 360 -6.87 -9.90 -0.59
C TRP A 360 -8.01 -9.05 0.02
N LEU A 361 -8.58 -9.47 1.14
CA LEU A 361 -9.63 -8.72 1.85
C LEU A 361 -9.11 -7.38 2.38
N HIS A 362 -7.84 -7.32 2.80
CA HIS A 362 -7.18 -6.08 3.21
C HIS A 362 -6.97 -5.12 2.04
N ASP A 363 -6.46 -5.64 0.92
CA ASP A 363 -6.17 -4.89 -0.29
C ASP A 363 -7.47 -4.32 -0.92
N LEU A 364 -8.59 -5.05 -0.82
CA LEU A 364 -9.91 -4.58 -1.25
C LEU A 364 -10.57 -3.58 -0.30
N GLY A 365 -9.98 -3.39 0.89
CA GLY A 365 -10.53 -2.55 1.95
C GLY A 365 -11.83 -3.11 2.54
N THR A 366 -12.06 -4.43 2.44
CA THR A 366 -13.14 -5.10 3.16
C THR A 366 -12.79 -5.22 4.64
N VAL A 367 -11.52 -5.49 4.95
CA VAL A 367 -10.97 -5.49 6.31
C VAL A 367 -9.67 -4.68 6.37
N THR A 368 -9.18 -4.41 7.57
CA THR A 368 -7.82 -3.90 7.82
C THR A 368 -7.09 -4.91 8.70
N HIS A 369 -5.95 -5.41 8.23
CA HIS A 369 -5.14 -6.39 8.93
C HIS A 369 -3.66 -6.19 8.61
N PHE A 370 -2.80 -6.36 9.61
CA PHE A 370 -1.37 -6.08 9.51
C PHE A 370 -0.56 -7.38 9.54
N GLN A 371 -0.50 -8.07 8.40
CA GLN A 371 0.08 -9.41 8.29
C GLN A 371 1.58 -9.48 8.56
N GLY A 372 2.31 -8.38 8.36
CA GLY A 372 3.76 -8.30 8.53
C GLY A 372 4.23 -8.29 9.99
N ASP A 373 3.32 -8.07 10.95
CA ASP A 373 3.67 -8.06 12.37
C ASP A 373 2.89 -9.13 13.15
N ILE A 374 3.62 -10.11 13.69
CA ILE A 374 3.05 -11.21 14.48
C ILE A 374 2.26 -10.71 15.71
N ARG A 375 2.60 -9.54 16.25
CA ARG A 375 1.90 -8.92 17.40
C ARG A 375 0.54 -8.36 17.02
N LEU A 376 0.32 -8.07 15.74
CA LEU A 376 -0.93 -7.53 15.20
C LEU A 376 -1.82 -8.60 14.56
N HIS A 377 -1.30 -9.83 14.40
CA HIS A 377 -1.95 -10.91 13.67
C HIS A 377 -3.34 -11.31 14.20
N ASN A 378 -3.55 -11.24 15.52
CA ASN A 378 -4.74 -11.82 16.16
C ASN A 378 -6.03 -11.00 15.98
N THR A 379 -5.95 -9.77 15.49
CA THR A 379 -7.11 -8.87 15.38
C THR A 379 -7.31 -8.47 13.92
N ILE A 380 -8.48 -8.80 13.38
CA ILE A 380 -8.91 -8.39 12.04
C ILE A 380 -9.94 -7.29 12.20
N VAL A 381 -9.61 -6.09 11.75
CA VAL A 381 -10.47 -4.91 11.89
C VAL A 381 -11.43 -4.83 10.71
N LEU A 382 -12.73 -4.84 10.98
CA LEU A 382 -13.80 -4.75 9.98
C LEU A 382 -14.19 -3.30 9.67
N ARG A 383 -13.90 -2.39 10.61
CA ARG A 383 -14.27 -0.97 10.57
C ARG A 383 -13.02 -0.11 10.80
N PRO A 384 -12.34 0.38 9.74
CA PRO A 384 -11.09 1.12 9.88
C PRO A 384 -11.20 2.37 10.75
N GLU A 385 -12.38 2.99 10.80
CA GLU A 385 -12.69 4.13 11.67
C GLU A 385 -12.36 3.83 13.14
N TRP A 386 -12.55 2.59 13.59
CA TRP A 386 -12.27 2.14 14.95
C TRP A 386 -10.78 2.27 15.32
N ILE A 387 -9.86 2.00 14.38
CA ILE A 387 -8.43 2.24 14.61
C ILE A 387 -8.16 3.73 14.68
N SER A 388 -8.65 4.49 13.68
CA SER A 388 -8.33 5.92 13.58
C SER A 388 -8.86 6.74 14.76
N GLU A 389 -10.04 6.38 15.27
CA GLU A 389 -10.64 7.02 16.43
C GLU A 389 -9.90 6.62 17.71
N ALA A 390 -9.53 5.35 17.89
CA ALA A 390 -8.75 4.91 19.05
C ALA A 390 -7.40 5.64 19.14
N ILE A 391 -6.63 5.62 18.05
CA ILE A 391 -5.34 6.29 17.99
C ILE A 391 -5.55 7.81 18.14
N GLY A 392 -6.59 8.37 17.54
CA GLY A 392 -6.95 9.77 17.71
C GLY A 392 -7.22 10.14 19.17
N LYS A 393 -8.05 9.37 19.88
CA LYS A 393 -8.32 9.56 21.31
C LYS A 393 -7.05 9.47 22.14
N ILE A 394 -6.19 8.51 21.84
CA ILE A 394 -4.89 8.40 22.52
C ILE A 394 -4.07 9.66 22.25
N LEU A 395 -3.86 10.06 21.01
CA LEU A 395 -3.05 11.23 20.69
C LEU A 395 -3.64 12.55 21.24
N ASP A 396 -4.96 12.66 21.37
CA ASP A 396 -5.65 13.87 21.86
C ASP A 396 -5.78 13.92 23.39
N ALA A 397 -5.77 12.77 24.06
CA ALA A 397 -6.03 12.71 25.49
C ALA A 397 -5.04 13.53 26.32
N ASN A 398 -3.79 13.63 25.85
CA ASN A 398 -2.66 14.33 26.47
C ASN A 398 -2.85 14.46 28.00
N PRO A 399 -2.70 13.34 28.75
CA PRO A 399 -3.03 13.27 30.18
C PRO A 399 -2.45 14.47 30.92
N PRO A 400 -3.12 14.96 31.99
CA PRO A 400 -2.74 16.18 32.68
C PRO A 400 -1.23 16.22 32.95
N ALA A 401 -0.62 17.38 32.70
CA ALA A 401 0.81 17.70 32.57
C ALA A 401 1.82 17.06 33.55
N LYS A 402 1.37 16.33 34.57
CA LYS A 402 2.19 15.47 35.42
C LYS A 402 2.80 14.27 34.68
N ASN A 403 2.18 13.77 33.61
CA ASN A 403 2.61 12.57 32.88
C ASN A 403 3.48 12.81 31.63
N ARG A 404 4.06 14.00 31.46
CA ARG A 404 5.43 14.08 30.87
C ARG A 404 5.60 13.48 29.45
N ALA A 405 4.60 13.61 28.58
CA ALA A 405 4.58 12.97 27.24
C ALA A 405 4.67 11.42 27.25
N VAL A 406 4.43 10.79 28.40
CA VAL A 406 4.45 9.35 28.61
C VAL A 406 3.03 8.82 28.78
N LEU A 407 2.70 7.80 28.00
CA LEU A 407 1.45 7.04 28.08
C LEU A 407 1.70 5.76 28.87
N SER A 408 0.97 5.56 29.97
CA SER A 408 0.98 4.30 30.70
C SER A 408 -0.14 3.36 30.24
N ALA A 409 0.03 2.05 30.42
CA ALA A 409 -1.05 1.08 30.16
C ALA A 409 -2.31 1.34 31.02
N ALA A 410 -2.17 1.95 32.20
CA ALA A 410 -3.29 2.34 33.06
C ALA A 410 -4.13 3.47 32.44
N ASP A 411 -3.49 4.41 31.73
CA ASP A 411 -4.17 5.55 31.12
C ASP A 411 -5.16 5.13 30.03
N LEU A 412 -4.85 4.05 29.29
CA LEU A 412 -5.70 3.54 28.22
C LEU A 412 -7.13 3.22 28.68
N SER A 413 -7.30 2.82 29.96
CA SER A 413 -8.61 2.46 30.50
C SER A 413 -9.60 3.62 30.55
N TRP A 414 -9.13 4.84 30.78
CA TRP A 414 -9.97 6.03 30.80
C TRP A 414 -9.94 6.76 29.45
N ILE A 415 -8.81 6.78 28.74
CA ILE A 415 -8.68 7.38 27.39
C ILE A 415 -9.63 6.72 26.39
N LEU A 416 -9.66 5.39 26.40
CA LEU A 416 -10.49 4.60 25.48
C LEU A 416 -11.88 4.29 26.06
N SER A 417 -12.27 4.97 27.16
CA SER A 417 -13.64 4.91 27.67
C SER A 417 -14.58 5.79 26.84
N GLY A 418 -15.88 5.46 26.77
CA GLY A 418 -16.89 6.25 26.06
C GLY A 418 -17.76 5.45 25.09
N ASP A 419 -18.31 6.16 24.09
CA ASP A 419 -19.42 5.68 23.22
C ASP A 419 -19.08 4.50 22.30
N HIS A 420 -17.78 4.29 22.01
CA HIS A 420 -17.31 3.18 21.19
C HIS A 420 -16.60 2.13 22.06
N PHE A 421 -16.94 0.86 21.84
CA PHE A 421 -16.42 -0.25 22.65
C PHE A 421 -14.97 -0.58 22.30
N TYR A 422 -14.05 -0.29 23.23
CA TYR A 422 -12.63 -0.68 23.19
C TYR A 422 -12.31 -1.64 24.35
N PRO A 423 -12.36 -2.97 24.12
CA PRO A 423 -12.09 -3.92 25.20
C PRO A 423 -10.61 -3.89 25.61
N ARG A 424 -10.34 -4.12 26.90
CA ARG A 424 -8.97 -4.15 27.45
C ARG A 424 -8.05 -5.13 26.73
N THR A 425 -8.59 -6.20 26.16
CA THR A 425 -7.84 -7.18 25.35
C THR A 425 -7.22 -6.58 24.09
N GLN A 426 -7.72 -5.43 23.62
CA GLN A 426 -7.25 -4.76 22.40
C GLN A 426 -6.29 -3.60 22.67
N TYR A 427 -6.05 -3.23 23.93
CA TYR A 427 -5.15 -2.11 24.26
C TYR A 427 -3.72 -2.36 23.78
N LEU A 428 -3.21 -3.57 23.99
CA LEU A 428 -1.87 -3.93 23.50
C LEU A 428 -1.81 -3.95 21.98
N TYR A 429 -2.87 -4.42 21.30
CA TYR A 429 -2.95 -4.35 19.84
C TYR A 429 -2.83 -2.91 19.34
N LEU A 430 -3.57 -1.98 19.93
CA LEU A 430 -3.52 -0.55 19.57
C LEU A 430 -2.15 0.07 19.84
N ILE A 431 -1.50 -0.26 20.95
CA ILE A 431 -0.16 0.22 21.25
C ILE A 431 0.87 -0.36 20.27
N HIS A 432 0.84 -1.67 20.02
CA HIS A 432 1.73 -2.28 19.03
C HIS A 432 1.53 -1.68 17.64
N LEU A 433 0.29 -1.32 17.31
CA LEU A 433 -0.02 -0.63 16.07
C LEU A 433 0.64 0.75 16.07
N MET A 434 0.42 1.58 17.09
CA MET A 434 1.07 2.90 17.20
C MET A 434 2.60 2.82 17.09
N LYS A 435 3.22 1.82 17.73
CA LYS A 435 4.67 1.58 17.68
C LYS A 435 5.16 1.21 16.28
N SER A 436 4.41 0.37 15.57
CA SER A 436 4.77 -0.09 14.22
C SER A 436 4.78 1.05 13.20
N PHE A 437 4.12 2.16 13.54
CA PHE A 437 4.01 3.36 12.72
C PHE A 437 4.63 4.59 13.41
N GLU A 438 5.52 4.35 14.37
CA GLU A 438 6.34 5.38 15.03
C GLU A 438 5.55 6.53 15.70
N LEU A 439 4.29 6.26 16.06
CA LEU A 439 3.43 7.19 16.80
C LEU A 439 3.70 7.16 18.31
N CYS A 440 4.38 6.12 18.79
CA CYS A 440 4.93 6.06 20.14
C CYS A 440 6.14 5.11 20.21
N PHE A 441 6.94 5.25 21.27
CA PHE A 441 8.18 4.50 21.46
C PHE A 441 8.24 3.88 22.86
N ASP A 442 8.82 2.68 22.98
CA ASP A 442 9.13 2.11 24.29
C ASP A 442 10.17 2.98 25.01
N LEU A 443 9.94 3.26 26.29
CA LEU A 443 10.98 3.83 27.15
C LEU A 443 12.04 2.76 27.47
N GLU A 444 13.27 3.18 27.77
CA GLU A 444 14.32 2.27 28.21
C GLU A 444 13.91 1.53 29.51
N ASP A 445 14.27 0.24 29.63
CA ASP A 445 13.91 -0.65 30.74
C ASP A 445 12.40 -0.88 30.99
N ASN A 446 11.54 -0.70 29.97
CA ASN A 446 10.05 -0.72 29.99
C ASN A 446 9.31 -1.85 30.79
N SER A 447 9.59 -2.02 32.08
CA SER A 447 8.92 -2.95 32.98
C SER A 447 7.49 -2.51 33.24
N ASP A 448 7.27 -1.20 33.20
CA ASP A 448 6.04 -0.55 33.66
C ASP A 448 5.05 -0.29 32.52
N ARG A 449 5.38 -0.71 31.28
CA ARG A 449 4.56 -0.55 30.06
C ARG A 449 4.19 0.92 29.82
N GLU A 450 5.22 1.73 29.78
CA GLU A 450 5.21 3.16 29.49
C GLU A 450 5.75 3.43 28.09
N TYR A 451 5.15 4.41 27.42
CA TYR A 451 5.45 4.73 26.02
C TYR A 451 5.58 6.24 25.84
N LEU A 452 6.67 6.69 25.22
CA LEU A 452 6.81 8.08 24.81
C LEU A 452 5.88 8.35 23.63
N VAL A 453 5.03 9.37 23.73
CA VAL A 453 4.17 9.84 22.64
C VAL A 453 4.75 11.17 22.13
N PRO A 454 5.39 11.20 20.94
CA PRO A 454 6.10 12.39 20.45
C PRO A 454 5.21 13.62 20.30
N GLN A 455 3.95 13.43 19.92
CA GLN A 455 2.97 14.51 19.77
C GLN A 455 2.69 15.24 21.09
N TRP A 456 2.92 14.58 22.24
CA TRP A 456 2.73 15.17 23.57
C TRP A 456 3.98 15.90 24.08
N LEU A 457 5.09 15.86 23.34
CA LEU A 457 6.30 16.57 23.74
C LEU A 457 6.00 18.08 23.87
N PRO A 458 6.38 18.70 25.01
CA PRO A 458 6.10 20.11 25.23
C PRO A 458 6.89 21.00 24.27
N ALA A 459 6.54 22.28 24.24
CA ALA A 459 7.40 23.29 23.65
C ALA A 459 8.71 23.42 24.44
N ARG A 460 9.77 23.92 23.79
CA ARG A 460 11.05 24.20 24.46
C ARG A 460 10.84 25.11 25.68
N PRO A 461 11.31 24.74 26.88
CA PRO A 461 11.23 25.63 28.04
C PRO A 461 12.16 26.85 27.89
N GLU A 462 11.76 28.01 28.43
CA GLU A 462 12.52 29.27 28.38
C GLU A 462 13.81 29.29 29.24
N ALA A 463 14.35 28.13 29.63
CA ALA A 463 15.47 28.05 30.57
C ALA A 463 16.80 28.54 29.98
N ASP A 464 17.60 29.22 30.80
CA ASP A 464 18.98 29.60 30.49
C ASP A 464 19.83 28.36 30.20
N ASN A 465 20.31 28.24 28.96
CA ASN A 465 21.19 27.16 28.55
C ASN A 465 22.52 27.22 29.35
N PRO A 466 23.17 26.07 29.63
CA PRO A 466 24.55 26.08 30.13
C PRO A 466 25.41 26.94 29.22
N SER A 467 26.23 27.83 29.79
CA SER A 467 27.00 28.83 29.04
C SER A 467 27.76 28.18 27.87
N TYR A 468 27.29 28.44 26.64
CA TYR A 468 27.83 27.89 25.39
C TYR A 468 29.34 28.05 25.25
N ARG A 469 29.93 29.08 25.90
CA ARG A 469 31.36 29.40 25.83
C ARG A 469 32.27 28.45 26.63
N GLN A 470 31.72 27.59 27.50
CA GLN A 470 32.52 26.66 28.34
C GLN A 470 32.17 25.18 28.10
N ALA A 471 31.24 24.89 27.19
CA ALA A 471 30.79 23.54 26.87
C ALA A 471 31.65 22.88 25.78
N LEU A 472 31.78 21.56 25.85
CA LEU A 472 32.27 20.74 24.72
C LEU A 472 31.12 20.58 23.73
N ALA A 473 31.30 21.06 22.50
CA ALA A 473 30.24 21.06 21.49
C ALA A 473 30.55 20.09 20.34
N PHE A 474 29.50 19.46 19.80
CA PHE A 474 29.56 18.52 18.69
C PHE A 474 28.29 18.62 17.84
N GLN A 475 28.38 18.36 16.54
CA GLN A 475 27.26 18.51 15.62
C GLN A 475 27.19 17.33 14.65
N TYR A 476 25.97 16.87 14.38
CA TYR A 476 25.65 16.00 13.24
C TYR A 476 24.94 16.85 12.18
N HIS A 477 25.43 16.80 10.94
CA HIS A 477 24.80 17.45 9.79
C HIS A 477 24.21 16.36 8.91
N TYR A 478 22.94 16.52 8.54
CA TYR A 478 22.21 15.57 7.70
C TYR A 478 21.91 16.22 6.35
N ARG A 479 21.77 15.40 5.32
CA ARG A 479 21.15 15.85 4.07
C ARG A 479 19.65 16.07 4.24
N PHE A 480 19.01 15.21 5.02
CA PHE A 480 17.62 15.27 5.44
C PHE A 480 17.54 14.71 6.87
N LEU A 481 16.98 15.46 7.81
CA LEU A 481 16.84 15.03 9.21
C LEU A 481 15.51 14.27 9.38
N PRO A 482 15.51 12.95 9.65
CA PRO A 482 14.28 12.23 9.99
C PRO A 482 13.65 12.80 11.28
N GLY A 483 12.34 13.06 11.24
CA GLY A 483 11.61 13.73 12.32
C GLY A 483 11.48 12.92 13.62
N ASP A 484 11.80 11.63 13.56
CA ASP A 484 11.70 10.66 14.64
C ASP A 484 13.04 10.40 15.36
N ILE A 485 14.17 10.94 14.88
CA ILE A 485 15.49 10.80 15.54
C ILE A 485 15.43 11.31 16.99
N ILE A 486 14.94 12.52 17.22
CA ILE A 486 14.88 13.11 18.58
C ILE A 486 13.93 12.32 19.48
N PRO A 487 12.68 12.01 19.07
CA PRO A 487 11.81 11.14 19.86
C PRO A 487 12.41 9.78 20.21
N LYS A 488 13.07 9.09 19.27
CA LYS A 488 13.75 7.81 19.53
C LYS A 488 14.89 7.96 20.53
N LEU A 489 15.67 9.04 20.43
CA LEU A 489 16.73 9.36 21.40
C LEU A 489 16.18 9.67 22.79
N ILE A 490 15.10 10.46 22.89
CA ILE A 490 14.42 10.75 24.16
C ILE A 490 13.96 9.44 24.82
N ALA A 491 13.33 8.55 24.06
CA ALA A 491 12.84 7.28 24.58
C ALA A 491 13.98 6.38 25.09
N LYS A 492 15.11 6.33 24.36
CA LYS A 492 16.29 5.53 24.74
C LYS A 492 17.13 6.11 25.85
N MET A 493 17.19 7.43 25.95
CA MET A 493 17.98 8.13 26.97
C MET A 493 17.14 8.58 28.16
N PHE A 494 15.87 8.16 28.21
CA PHE A 494 14.89 8.59 29.22
C PHE A 494 15.39 8.48 30.68
N PRO A 495 16.09 7.39 31.10
CA PRO A 495 16.61 7.29 32.46
C PRO A 495 17.66 8.35 32.82
N PHE A 496 18.32 8.95 31.83
CA PHE A 496 19.36 9.96 32.02
C PHE A 496 18.84 11.39 31.89
N ILE A 497 17.57 11.57 31.53
CA ILE A 497 16.96 12.89 31.32
C ILE A 497 16.83 13.63 32.65
N VAL A 498 17.22 14.91 32.64
CA VAL A 498 17.16 15.76 33.84
C VAL A 498 15.74 16.25 34.08
N GLY A 499 15.03 15.59 35.01
CA GLY A 499 13.68 15.98 35.40
C GLY A 499 12.71 15.94 34.20
N ASN A 500 12.36 17.12 33.68
CA ASN A 500 11.43 17.31 32.56
C ASN A 500 12.04 18.05 31.36
N ALA A 501 13.37 18.06 31.26
CA ALA A 501 14.06 18.85 30.24
C ALA A 501 14.10 18.11 28.88
N TYR A 502 12.95 17.94 28.24
CA TYR A 502 12.81 17.42 26.87
C TYR A 502 11.57 18.01 26.19
N TRP A 503 11.66 18.20 24.88
CA TRP A 503 10.68 18.87 24.03
C TRP A 503 10.77 18.31 22.61
N GLN A 504 9.93 18.79 21.70
CA GLN A 504 9.83 18.28 20.31
C GLN A 504 11.17 18.20 19.58
N ASN A 505 12.08 19.13 19.86
CA ASN A 505 13.31 19.34 19.10
C ASN A 505 14.58 19.17 19.94
N GLY A 506 14.49 18.72 21.19
CA GLY A 506 15.67 18.58 22.03
C GLY A 506 15.39 18.05 23.42
N PHE A 507 16.47 17.77 24.15
CA PHE A 507 16.44 17.26 25.51
C PHE A 507 17.76 17.48 26.23
N VAL A 508 17.72 17.33 27.56
CA VAL A 508 18.88 17.45 28.44
C VAL A 508 19.07 16.17 29.22
N VAL A 509 20.27 15.60 29.12
CA VAL A 509 20.69 14.42 29.88
C VAL A 509 21.83 14.78 30.83
N SER A 510 21.93 14.05 31.94
CA SER A 510 23.03 14.20 32.89
C SER A 510 23.61 12.88 33.34
N ASP A 511 24.88 12.90 33.70
CA ASP A 511 25.49 11.94 34.60
C ASP A 511 25.89 12.67 35.91
N PRO A 512 26.50 11.99 36.90
CA PRO A 512 26.87 12.63 38.17
C PRO A 512 27.80 13.85 38.07
N PHE A 513 28.51 14.06 36.95
CA PHE A 513 29.54 15.10 36.80
C PHE A 513 29.33 16.05 35.62
N ASN A 514 28.44 15.70 34.69
CA ASN A 514 28.27 16.38 33.41
C ASN A 514 26.78 16.50 33.04
N GLN A 515 26.46 17.51 32.26
CA GLN A 515 25.13 17.73 31.69
C GLN A 515 25.27 18.05 30.20
N ALA A 516 24.39 17.50 29.37
CA ALA A 516 24.40 17.71 27.94
C ALA A 516 23.05 18.15 27.40
N LEU A 517 23.05 19.22 26.61
CA LEU A 517 21.92 19.67 25.79
C LEU A 517 22.05 19.05 24.40
N VAL A 518 21.00 18.37 23.94
CA VAL A 518 20.88 17.84 22.59
C VAL A 518 19.71 18.53 21.91
N GLU A 519 19.92 19.17 20.75
CA GLU A 519 18.85 19.92 20.07
C GLU A 519 19.01 19.94 18.55
N THR A 520 17.91 19.97 17.81
CA THR A 520 17.92 20.08 16.34
C THR A 520 18.36 21.47 15.88
N ARG A 521 18.80 21.52 14.62
CA ARG A 521 19.21 22.74 13.90
C ARG A 521 18.53 22.76 12.54
N GLU A 522 18.21 23.95 12.07
CA GLU A 522 17.55 24.13 10.76
C GLU A 522 18.54 24.27 9.60
N GLN A 523 19.65 24.99 9.80
CA GLN A 523 20.58 25.32 8.72
C GLN A 523 22.05 25.20 9.17
N PRO A 524 22.81 24.24 8.62
CA PRO A 524 22.33 23.05 7.89
C PRO A 524 21.47 22.15 8.81
N PRO A 525 20.54 21.35 8.25
CA PRO A 525 19.68 20.48 9.05
C PRO A 525 20.52 19.49 9.84
N GLY A 526 20.32 19.47 11.16
CA GLY A 526 21.33 18.93 12.06
C GLY A 526 20.85 18.65 13.46
N VAL A 527 21.74 18.07 14.26
CA VAL A 527 21.60 17.98 15.72
C VAL A 527 22.88 18.49 16.37
N SER A 528 22.76 19.41 17.30
CA SER A 528 23.86 19.89 18.15
C SER A 528 23.83 19.18 19.50
N ILE A 529 25.01 18.91 20.04
CA ILE A 529 25.24 18.40 21.39
C ILE A 529 26.18 19.38 22.11
N TYR A 530 25.79 19.85 23.29
CA TYR A 530 26.60 20.73 24.13
C TYR A 530 26.77 20.12 25.50
N VAL A 531 27.99 19.74 25.87
CA VAL A 531 28.31 19.09 27.14
C VAL A 531 29.01 20.06 28.09
N GLY A 532 28.31 20.45 29.16
CA GLY A 532 28.86 21.18 30.30
C GLY A 532 29.26 20.25 31.45
N GLY A 533 29.99 20.79 32.43
CA GLY A 533 30.45 20.06 33.61
C GLY A 533 31.96 19.88 33.67
N ARG A 534 32.43 18.80 34.29
CA ARG A 534 33.84 18.60 34.60
C ARG A 534 34.67 18.33 33.33
N SER A 535 35.70 19.15 33.11
CA SER A 535 36.53 19.14 31.89
C SER A 535 37.22 17.80 31.60
N THR A 536 37.55 17.04 32.64
CA THR A 536 38.22 15.73 32.53
C THR A 536 37.30 14.59 32.10
N THR A 537 35.97 14.75 32.25
CA THR A 537 34.99 13.66 32.02
C THR A 537 33.98 13.97 30.91
N ARG A 538 33.87 15.23 30.48
CA ARG A 538 32.91 15.64 29.43
C ARG A 538 33.12 14.94 28.08
N ARG A 539 34.35 14.54 27.73
CA ARG A 539 34.64 13.78 26.49
C ARG A 539 34.05 12.37 26.55
N ASP A 540 34.22 11.66 27.66
CA ASP A 540 33.65 10.33 27.86
C ASP A 540 32.12 10.38 27.87
N PHE A 541 31.53 11.43 28.46
CA PHE A 541 30.09 11.61 28.44
C PHE A 541 29.57 11.88 27.02
N LEU A 542 30.24 12.75 26.24
CA LEU A 542 29.92 12.93 24.83
C LEU A 542 30.02 11.61 24.05
N ALA A 543 31.06 10.81 24.28
CA ALA A 543 31.22 9.51 23.62
C ALA A 543 30.06 8.55 23.93
N ARG A 544 29.57 8.53 25.18
CA ARG A 544 28.36 7.76 25.55
C ARG A 544 27.12 8.25 24.79
N ILE A 545 26.89 9.57 24.74
CA ILE A 545 25.76 10.14 23.99
C ILE A 545 25.87 9.75 22.51
N ARG A 546 27.06 9.86 21.92
CA ARG A 546 27.30 9.48 20.52
C ARG A 546 27.00 7.99 20.26
N GLY A 547 27.29 7.10 21.19
CA GLY A 547 26.90 5.69 21.07
C GLY A 547 25.38 5.46 20.92
N TYR A 548 24.54 6.31 21.53
CA TYR A 548 23.09 6.28 21.28
C TYR A 548 22.72 6.79 19.89
N PHE A 549 23.42 7.82 19.39
CA PHE A 549 23.25 8.28 18.01
C PHE A 549 23.64 7.19 17.01
N ASP A 550 24.76 6.50 17.21
CA ASP A 550 25.20 5.40 16.35
C ASP A 550 24.14 4.28 16.29
N TYR A 551 23.57 3.92 17.44
CA TYR A 551 22.47 2.95 17.52
C TYR A 551 21.23 3.41 16.73
N ILE A 552 20.81 4.67 16.90
CA ILE A 552 19.63 5.21 16.20
C ILE A 552 19.87 5.38 14.70
N HIS A 553 21.04 5.89 14.28
CA HIS A 553 21.39 6.05 12.86
C HIS A 553 21.43 4.72 12.12
N ALA A 554 21.85 3.63 12.78
CA ALA A 554 21.82 2.29 12.21
C ALA A 554 20.41 1.81 11.84
N LEU A 555 19.36 2.40 12.41
CA LEU A 555 17.95 2.11 12.08
C LEU A 555 17.50 2.74 10.75
N PHE A 556 18.30 3.62 10.14
CA PHE A 556 17.97 4.33 8.90
C PHE A 556 18.94 3.96 7.76
N PRO A 557 18.61 2.95 6.94
CA PRO A 557 19.43 2.58 5.78
C PRO A 557 19.60 3.76 4.81
N GLY A 558 20.85 4.08 4.47
CA GLY A 558 21.17 5.17 3.53
C GLY A 558 21.15 6.58 4.13
N LEU A 559 21.05 6.72 5.45
CA LEU A 559 21.17 8.01 6.13
C LEU A 559 22.59 8.57 5.99
N GLU A 560 22.73 9.70 5.30
CA GLU A 560 24.00 10.41 5.14
C GLU A 560 24.20 11.39 6.30
N VAL A 561 25.21 11.13 7.14
CA VAL A 561 25.54 11.94 8.32
C VAL A 561 26.99 12.41 8.26
N GLN A 562 27.21 13.70 8.53
CA GLN A 562 28.53 14.29 8.71
C GLN A 562 28.74 14.74 10.15
N GLU A 563 29.87 14.35 10.74
CA GLU A 563 30.26 14.71 12.10
C GLU A 563 31.11 15.97 12.09
N ARG A 564 30.75 16.97 12.89
CA ARG A 564 31.43 18.26 12.91
C ARG A 564 31.62 18.82 14.31
N VAL A 565 32.65 19.64 14.47
CA VAL A 565 32.96 20.35 15.71
C VAL A 565 32.82 21.86 15.45
N PRO A 566 31.92 22.56 16.15
CA PRO A 566 31.78 24.01 15.99
C PRO A 566 32.98 24.75 16.58
N LEU A 567 33.26 25.93 16.03
CA LEU A 567 34.35 26.77 16.50
C LEU A 567 34.03 27.37 17.88
N PRO A 568 35.02 27.44 18.82
CA PRO A 568 34.79 27.99 20.16
C PRO A 568 34.28 29.43 20.18
N ASP A 569 34.66 30.23 19.18
CA ASP A 569 34.32 31.65 19.05
C ASP A 569 33.21 31.94 18.01
N GLN A 570 32.92 30.98 17.12
CA GLN A 570 31.90 31.09 16.07
C GLN A 570 31.07 29.79 15.98
N PRO A 571 30.05 29.62 16.83
CA PRO A 571 29.28 28.37 16.92
C PRO A 571 28.55 27.94 15.63
N ASP A 572 28.32 28.89 14.73
CA ASP A 572 27.67 28.65 13.43
C ASP A 572 28.64 28.06 12.39
N VAL A 573 29.95 28.24 12.59
CA VAL A 573 31.00 27.67 11.74
C VAL A 573 31.50 26.37 12.39
N SER A 574 31.56 25.31 11.60
CA SER A 574 31.98 23.99 12.10
C SER A 574 32.91 23.26 11.14
N ILE A 575 33.79 22.46 11.73
CA ILE A 575 34.87 21.77 11.04
C ILE A 575 34.57 20.28 11.03
N ASP A 576 34.87 19.63 9.91
CA ASP A 576 34.71 18.19 9.79
C ASP A 576 35.57 17.46 10.84
N TYR A 577 34.93 16.60 11.62
CA TYR A 577 35.59 15.91 12.74
C TYR A 577 36.67 14.95 12.24
N ARG A 578 36.49 14.29 11.09
CA ARG A 578 37.52 13.41 10.50
C ARG A 578 38.73 14.20 10.04
N HIS A 579 38.53 15.43 9.56
CA HIS A 579 39.65 16.32 9.26
C HIS A 579 40.49 16.61 10.50
N LEU A 580 39.87 16.92 11.65
CA LEU A 580 40.59 17.16 12.91
C LEU A 580 41.38 15.92 13.37
N LEU A 581 40.77 14.73 13.29
CA LEU A 581 41.48 13.47 13.59
C LEU A 581 42.67 13.25 12.67
N THR A 582 42.53 13.56 11.38
CA THR A 582 43.63 13.44 10.40
C THR A 582 44.79 14.40 10.73
N LEU A 583 44.49 15.60 11.23
CA LEU A 583 45.52 16.56 11.65
C LEU A 583 46.25 16.06 12.91
N GLU A 584 45.51 15.52 13.88
CA GLU A 584 46.06 14.94 15.12
C GLU A 584 46.97 13.73 14.81
N GLU A 585 46.53 12.81 13.95
CA GLU A 585 47.33 11.66 13.49
C GLU A 585 48.64 12.08 12.79
N LYS A 586 48.63 13.26 12.14
CA LYS A 586 49.80 13.85 11.49
C LYS A 586 50.68 14.66 12.45
N GLY A 587 50.33 14.75 13.73
CA GLY A 587 51.05 15.52 14.74
C GLY A 587 50.97 17.04 14.52
N ILE A 588 49.94 17.53 13.81
CA ILE A 588 49.73 18.95 13.59
C ILE A 588 49.01 19.51 14.82
N GLU A 589 49.67 20.40 15.55
CA GLU A 589 49.13 20.96 16.80
C GLU A 589 48.19 22.16 16.57
N GLN A 590 48.38 22.90 15.47
CA GLN A 590 47.60 24.07 15.13
C GLN A 590 47.27 24.12 13.63
N PHE A 591 46.10 24.66 13.29
CA PHE A 591 45.67 24.85 11.91
C PHE A 591 44.81 26.11 11.77
N ILE A 592 44.71 26.65 10.56
CA ILE A 592 43.87 27.81 10.26
C ILE A 592 42.63 27.31 9.49
N PRO A 593 41.42 27.36 10.09
CA PRO A 593 40.20 27.03 9.38
C PRO A 593 39.96 27.97 8.20
N GLU A 594 39.28 27.47 7.18
CA GLU A 594 38.87 28.28 6.03
C GLU A 594 37.99 29.46 6.49
N GLY A 595 38.34 30.68 6.04
CA GLY A 595 37.64 31.91 6.44
C GLY A 595 38.11 32.53 7.77
N ARG A 596 39.18 32.01 8.40
CA ARG A 596 39.79 32.59 9.60
C ARG A 596 41.22 33.05 9.36
N GLU A 597 41.64 34.09 10.08
CA GLU A 597 43.03 34.61 10.03
C GLU A 597 43.93 34.03 11.13
N LEU A 598 43.34 33.57 12.24
CA LEU A 598 44.07 33.10 13.42
C LEU A 598 44.01 31.57 13.57
N PRO A 599 45.14 30.92 13.91
CA PRO A 599 45.20 29.48 14.11
C PRO A 599 44.42 29.02 15.34
N LEU A 600 43.93 27.78 15.29
CA LEU A 600 43.29 27.07 16.38
C LEU A 600 44.07 25.81 16.71
N ALA A 601 44.06 25.43 17.98
CA ALA A 601 44.61 24.14 18.41
C ALA A 601 43.77 22.99 17.85
N VAL A 602 44.43 21.95 17.34
CA VAL A 602 43.79 20.73 16.84
C VAL A 602 43.26 19.88 18.01
N ALA A 603 44.04 19.78 19.10
CA ALA A 603 43.63 19.14 20.34
C ALA A 603 43.09 20.19 21.33
N PRO A 604 41.96 19.91 22.04
CA PRO A 604 41.42 20.80 23.06
C PRO A 604 42.22 20.83 24.35
#